data_AF-K5DA56-F1
#
_entry.id   AF-K5DA56-F1
#
_cell.length_a   1.000
_cell.length_b   1.000
_cell.length_c   1.000
_cell.angle_alpha   90.00
_cell.angle_beta   90.00
_cell.angle_gamma   90.00
#
_symmetry.space_group_name_H-M   'P 1'
#
loop_
_entity.id
_entity.type
_entity.pdbx_description
1 polymer ?
#
loop_
_entity_poly.entity_id
_entity_poly.type
_entity_poly.pdbx_seq_one_letter_code
_entity_poly.pdbx_strand_id
1 'polypeptide(L)'
;MIYLAGYRFPKGRRVLLDLYGTNHDPRTWDDPERFQPDRFNQRQSNCFDFIPQGGGDHFAHHRCAGEWITIALMKGAAEFLVRGVKYDVPRQDLRIDYARLPALPHSKFKIDNISLQTIVIDRESPSDCA
;
A
#
# COMPACT_ATOMS: atom_id res chain seq x y z
N MET A 1 -16.33 29.67 -8.84
CA MET A 1 -17.31 29.02 -7.93
C MET A 1 -17.69 27.71 -8.61
N ILE A 2 -17.71 26.61 -7.88
CA ILE A 2 -18.10 25.30 -8.43
C ILE A 2 -19.23 24.70 -7.60
N TYR A 3 -20.02 23.81 -8.22
CA TYR A 3 -21.09 23.05 -7.60
C TYR A 3 -20.80 21.56 -7.74
N LEU A 4 -20.90 20.81 -6.65
CA LEU A 4 -20.66 19.37 -6.62
C LEU A 4 -21.66 18.71 -5.67
N ALA A 5 -22.35 17.68 -6.15
CA ALA A 5 -23.36 16.93 -5.39
C ALA A 5 -24.39 17.83 -4.65
N GLY A 6 -24.81 18.94 -5.29
CA GLY A 6 -25.74 19.91 -4.69
C GLY A 6 -25.12 20.94 -3.74
N TYR A 7 -23.82 20.84 -3.44
CA TYR A 7 -23.10 21.77 -2.58
C TYR A 7 -22.33 22.83 -3.36
N ARG A 8 -22.33 24.06 -2.84
CA ARG A 8 -21.60 25.19 -3.41
C ARG A 8 -20.22 25.35 -2.79
N PHE A 9 -19.19 25.41 -3.61
CA PHE A 9 -17.80 25.62 -3.20
C PHE A 9 -17.31 27.01 -3.66
N PRO A 10 -17.20 27.98 -2.73
CA PRO A 10 -16.68 29.30 -3.06
C PRO A 10 -15.16 29.25 -3.31
N LYS A 11 -14.65 30.25 -4.05
CA LYS A 11 -13.20 30.40 -4.28
C LYS A 11 -12.49 30.55 -2.94
N GLY A 12 -11.37 29.85 -2.77
CA GLY A 12 -10.56 29.88 -1.53
C GLY A 12 -11.04 28.95 -0.42
N ARG A 13 -12.11 28.18 -0.63
CA ARG A 13 -12.51 27.13 0.33
C ARG A 13 -11.44 26.05 0.40
N ARG A 14 -10.95 25.76 1.61
CA ARG A 14 -10.12 24.58 1.89
C ARG A 14 -10.98 23.31 1.82
N VAL A 15 -10.44 22.27 1.22
CA VAL A 15 -11.06 20.94 1.08
C VAL A 15 -10.03 19.90 1.49
N LEU A 16 -10.48 18.81 2.10
CA LEU A 16 -9.66 17.66 2.43
C LEU A 16 -10.23 16.44 1.69
N LEU A 17 -9.37 15.67 1.03
CA LEU A 17 -9.71 14.39 0.42
C LEU A 17 -9.32 13.28 1.39
N ASP A 18 -10.30 12.47 1.81
CA ASP A 18 -10.06 11.35 2.72
C ASP A 18 -9.50 10.14 1.98
N LEU A 19 -8.17 10.04 1.92
CA LEU A 19 -7.50 8.92 1.26
C LEU A 19 -7.78 7.58 1.94
N TYR A 20 -7.81 7.54 3.28
CA TYR A 20 -8.03 6.29 4.02
C TYR A 20 -9.45 5.78 3.77
N GLY A 21 -10.44 6.67 3.89
CA GLY A 21 -11.84 6.38 3.60
C GLY A 21 -12.08 5.96 2.15
N THR A 22 -11.46 6.61 1.15
CA THR A 22 -11.58 6.18 -0.25
C THR A 22 -11.04 4.76 -0.47
N ASN A 23 -9.92 4.40 0.17
CA ASN A 23 -9.34 3.06 0.05
C ASN A 23 -10.10 1.98 0.85
N HIS A 24 -11.07 2.37 1.69
CA HIS A 24 -11.95 1.46 2.45
C HIS A 24 -13.44 1.68 2.09
N ASP A 25 -13.74 2.31 0.97
CA ASP A 25 -15.12 2.62 0.59
C ASP A 25 -15.86 1.34 0.15
N PRO A 26 -16.94 0.91 0.84
CA PRO A 26 -17.67 -0.31 0.49
C PRO A 26 -18.44 -0.19 -0.83
N ARG A 27 -18.56 1.01 -1.41
CA ARG A 27 -19.11 1.21 -2.75
C ARG A 27 -18.12 0.83 -3.86
N THR A 28 -16.84 0.76 -3.52
CA THR A 28 -15.73 0.47 -4.43
C THR A 28 -15.12 -0.89 -4.15
N TRP A 29 -15.02 -1.26 -2.87
CA TRP A 29 -14.32 -2.46 -2.43
C TRP A 29 -15.28 -3.41 -1.72
N ASP A 30 -15.38 -4.64 -2.21
CA ASP A 30 -16.01 -5.72 -1.46
C ASP A 30 -15.21 -6.02 -0.20
N ASP A 31 -15.89 -6.13 0.95
CA ASP A 31 -15.28 -6.35 2.27
C ASP A 31 -14.02 -5.48 2.51
N PRO A 32 -14.16 -4.14 2.58
CA PRO A 32 -13.02 -3.22 2.61
C PRO A 32 -12.13 -3.40 3.85
N GLU A 33 -12.69 -3.88 4.95
CA GLU A 33 -11.98 -4.11 6.21
C GLU A 33 -11.15 -5.41 6.21
N ARG A 34 -11.26 -6.25 5.16
CA ARG A 34 -10.56 -7.53 5.06
C ARG A 34 -9.28 -7.40 4.23
N PHE A 35 -8.13 -7.75 4.80
CA PHE A 35 -6.90 -7.90 4.02
C PHE A 35 -7.00 -9.12 3.08
N GLN A 36 -7.21 -8.87 1.79
CA GLN A 36 -7.38 -9.90 0.75
C GLN A 36 -6.62 -9.48 -0.52
N PRO A 37 -5.36 -9.93 -0.70
CA PRO A 37 -4.54 -9.54 -1.86
C PRO A 37 -5.16 -9.91 -3.22
N ASP A 38 -5.88 -11.02 -3.30
CA ASP A 38 -6.46 -11.52 -4.55
C ASP A 38 -7.47 -10.56 -5.20
N ARG A 39 -8.00 -9.58 -4.44
CA ARG A 39 -8.90 -8.53 -4.97
C ARG A 39 -8.26 -7.71 -6.09
N PHE A 40 -6.93 -7.72 -6.20
CA PHE A 40 -6.21 -7.00 -7.25
C PHE A 40 -6.00 -7.82 -8.54
N ASN A 41 -6.24 -9.14 -8.55
CA ASN A 41 -5.91 -10.01 -9.69
C ASN A 41 -6.70 -9.70 -10.97
N GLN A 42 -7.97 -9.27 -10.84
CA GLN A 42 -8.87 -8.99 -11.98
C GLN A 42 -9.33 -7.53 -12.00
N ARG A 43 -8.68 -6.67 -11.21
CA ARG A 43 -9.07 -5.28 -11.06
C ARG A 43 -8.64 -4.48 -12.29
N GLN A 44 -9.60 -3.80 -12.91
CA GLN A 44 -9.28 -2.77 -13.89
C GLN A 44 -8.73 -1.54 -13.17
N SER A 45 -7.61 -1.03 -13.66
CA SER A 45 -6.98 0.15 -13.05
C SER A 45 -7.87 1.38 -13.24
N ASN A 46 -8.10 2.09 -12.14
CA ASN A 46 -8.72 3.40 -12.08
C ASN A 46 -7.80 4.30 -11.25
N CYS A 47 -7.65 5.56 -11.67
CA CYS A 47 -6.75 6.53 -11.04
C CYS A 47 -7.34 7.21 -9.79
N PHE A 48 -8.57 6.90 -9.36
CA PHE A 48 -9.31 7.67 -8.36
C PHE A 48 -9.94 6.87 -7.21
N ASP A 49 -9.88 5.54 -7.26
CA ASP A 49 -10.53 4.62 -6.33
C ASP A 49 -9.55 3.78 -5.50
N PHE A 50 -8.29 3.68 -5.94
CA PHE A 50 -7.15 3.21 -5.15
C PHE A 50 -6.09 4.31 -5.12
N ILE A 51 -6.10 5.11 -4.05
CA ILE A 51 -5.32 6.37 -3.96
C ILE A 51 -4.48 6.49 -2.68
N PRO A 52 -3.81 5.43 -2.19
CA PRO A 52 -3.02 5.52 -0.95
C PRO A 52 -1.86 6.52 -1.05
N GLN A 53 -1.44 6.87 -2.28
CA GLN A 53 -0.40 7.86 -2.58
C GLN A 53 -0.92 9.00 -3.46
N GLY A 54 -2.21 9.30 -3.35
CA GLY A 54 -2.91 10.26 -4.21
C GLY A 54 -3.47 9.62 -5.50
N GLY A 55 -4.35 10.36 -6.17
CA GLY A 55 -5.02 9.92 -7.41
C GLY A 55 -4.79 10.88 -8.57
N GLY A 56 -5.33 10.51 -9.74
CA GLY A 56 -5.16 11.22 -11.00
C GLY A 56 -3.89 10.84 -11.76
N ASP A 57 -3.48 11.73 -12.67
CA ASP A 57 -2.28 11.60 -13.51
C ASP A 57 -1.04 12.16 -12.81
N HIS A 58 0.10 11.48 -12.96
CA HIS A 58 1.35 11.84 -12.28
C HIS A 58 2.06 13.09 -12.82
N PHE A 59 1.85 13.46 -14.08
CA PHE A 59 2.46 14.65 -14.69
C PHE A 59 1.55 15.87 -14.60
N ALA A 60 0.24 15.68 -14.68
CA ALA A 60 -0.75 16.74 -14.67
C ALA A 60 -1.32 17.06 -13.28
N HIS A 61 -1.19 16.15 -12.30
CA HIS A 61 -1.71 16.32 -10.93
C HIS A 61 -0.64 16.04 -9.87
N HIS A 62 -1.00 16.21 -8.61
CA HIS A 62 -0.11 16.00 -7.45
C HIS A 62 -0.06 14.53 -6.97
N ARG A 63 -0.25 13.56 -7.88
CA ARG A 63 -0.07 12.13 -7.54
C ARG A 63 1.40 11.86 -7.23
N CYS A 64 1.65 11.00 -6.24
CA CYS A 64 3.01 10.76 -5.77
C CYS A 64 3.92 10.20 -6.88
N ALA A 65 4.98 10.91 -7.23
CA ALA A 65 5.99 10.43 -8.18
C ALA A 65 6.79 9.20 -7.66
N GLY A 66 6.74 8.94 -6.36
CA GLY A 66 7.43 7.82 -5.71
C GLY A 66 6.63 6.52 -5.63
N GLU A 67 5.45 6.44 -6.25
CA GLU A 67 4.58 5.25 -6.19
C GLU A 67 5.29 3.98 -6.67
N TRP A 68 5.95 4.03 -7.83
CA TRP A 68 6.68 2.89 -8.38
C TRP A 68 7.89 2.48 -7.54
N ILE A 69 8.61 3.45 -6.95
CA ILE A 69 9.73 3.17 -6.03
C ILE A 69 9.19 2.46 -4.78
N THR A 70 8.06 2.93 -4.26
CA THR A 70 7.40 2.33 -3.10
C THR A 70 7.01 0.89 -3.39
N ILE A 71 6.37 0.62 -4.53
CA ILE A 71 5.99 -0.73 -4.95
C ILE A 71 7.22 -1.63 -5.09
N ALA A 72 8.30 -1.15 -5.73
CA ALA A 72 9.52 -1.93 -5.91
C ALA A 72 10.19 -2.29 -4.58
N LEU A 73 10.29 -1.34 -3.66
CA LEU A 73 10.85 -1.57 -2.33
C LEU A 73 9.98 -2.51 -1.49
N MET A 74 8.65 -2.40 -1.57
CA MET A 74 7.73 -3.31 -0.86
C MET A 74 7.83 -4.74 -1.40
N LYS A 75 7.95 -4.92 -2.73
CA LYS A 75 8.22 -6.25 -3.32
C LYS A 75 9.52 -6.84 -2.80
N GLY A 76 10.61 -6.07 -2.83
CA GLY A 76 11.90 -6.52 -2.31
C GLY A 76 11.88 -6.83 -0.81
N ALA A 77 11.20 -6.01 -0.01
CA ALA A 77 11.04 -6.25 1.42
C ALA A 77 10.22 -7.51 1.71
N ALA A 78 9.09 -7.72 1.03
CA ALA A 78 8.28 -8.92 1.18
C ALA A 78 9.06 -10.18 0.78
N GLU A 79 9.78 -10.13 -0.33
CA GLU A 79 10.63 -11.24 -0.78
C GLU A 79 11.75 -11.54 0.22
N PHE A 80 12.43 -10.51 0.73
CA PHE A 80 13.47 -10.66 1.74
C PHE A 80 12.92 -11.26 3.04
N LEU A 81 11.78 -10.76 3.54
CA LEU A 81 11.16 -11.25 4.77
C LEU A 81 10.67 -12.69 4.66
N VAL A 82 10.24 -13.13 3.47
CA VAL A 82 9.75 -14.50 3.25
C VAL A 82 10.88 -15.49 2.94
N ARG A 83 11.88 -15.07 2.16
CA ARG A 83 12.90 -15.98 1.60
C ARG A 83 14.32 -15.72 2.11
N GLY A 84 14.64 -14.48 2.47
CA GLY A 84 16.01 -14.04 2.77
C GLY A 84 16.38 -14.07 4.25
N VAL A 85 15.41 -14.11 5.17
CA VAL A 85 15.66 -14.09 6.61
C VAL A 85 14.76 -15.09 7.36
N LYS A 86 15.29 -15.66 8.44
CA LYS A 86 14.51 -16.34 9.49
C LYS A 86 14.51 -15.46 10.72
N TYR A 87 13.35 -15.34 11.35
CA TYR A 87 13.18 -14.58 12.57
C TYR A 87 11.98 -15.13 13.34
N ASP A 88 12.02 -14.98 14.66
CA ASP A 88 10.90 -15.26 15.53
C ASP A 88 10.13 -13.96 15.81
N VAL A 89 8.83 -14.07 15.97
CA VAL A 89 7.96 -12.95 16.40
C VAL A 89 7.54 -13.21 17.85
N PRO A 90 8.19 -12.59 18.85
CA PRO A 90 7.80 -12.79 20.24
C PRO A 90 6.39 -12.26 20.52
N ARG A 91 5.77 -12.71 21.62
CA ARG A 91 4.48 -12.18 22.07
C ARG A 91 4.57 -10.67 22.30
N GLN A 92 3.70 -9.92 21.64
CA GLN A 92 3.70 -8.46 21.68
C GLN A 92 2.32 -7.91 21.28
N ASP A 93 2.09 -6.62 21.51
CA ASP A 93 0.88 -5.93 21.07
C ASP A 93 1.02 -5.41 19.63
N LEU A 94 0.44 -6.14 18.68
CA LEU A 94 0.48 -5.84 17.25
C LEU A 94 -0.71 -5.01 16.77
N ARG A 95 -1.63 -4.57 17.65
CA ARG A 95 -2.75 -3.73 17.24
C ARG A 95 -2.24 -2.40 16.68
N ILE A 96 -2.90 -1.91 15.63
CA ILE A 96 -2.56 -0.64 14.99
C ILE A 96 -3.10 0.52 15.82
N ASP A 97 -2.23 1.47 16.15
CA ASP A 97 -2.61 2.72 16.77
C ASP A 97 -3.03 3.73 15.70
N TYR A 98 -4.34 3.83 15.46
CA TYR A 98 -4.91 4.77 14.51
C TYR A 98 -4.92 6.23 15.00
N ALA A 99 -4.67 6.48 16.30
CA ALA A 99 -4.55 7.84 16.84
C ALA A 99 -3.16 8.44 16.62
N ARG A 100 -2.18 7.61 16.22
CA ARG A 100 -0.81 8.02 15.90
C ARG A 100 -0.68 8.41 14.42
N LEU A 101 0.12 9.45 14.15
CA LEU A 101 0.54 9.81 12.79
C LEU A 101 2.07 9.68 12.61
N PRO A 102 2.58 8.76 11.76
CA PRO A 102 1.82 7.73 11.02
C PRO A 102 1.29 6.61 11.92
N ALA A 103 0.26 5.90 11.48
CA ALA A 103 -0.25 4.72 12.22
C ALA A 103 0.82 3.61 12.23
N LEU A 104 1.00 2.96 13.38
CA LEU A 104 1.96 1.87 13.56
C LEU A 104 1.39 0.84 14.56
N PRO A 105 1.87 -0.42 14.53
CA PRO A 105 1.64 -1.34 15.64
C PRO A 105 2.18 -0.76 16.95
N HIS A 106 1.46 -0.94 18.07
CA HIS A 106 1.91 -0.45 19.38
C HIS A 106 3.34 -0.90 19.74
N SER A 107 3.68 -2.15 19.43
CA SER A 107 5.02 -2.71 19.69
C SER A 107 6.08 -2.35 18.65
N LYS A 108 5.69 -1.78 17.50
CA LYS A 108 6.52 -1.53 16.32
C LYS A 108 7.10 -2.81 15.67
N PHE A 109 6.42 -3.95 15.82
CA PHE A 109 6.80 -5.24 15.20
C PHE A 109 8.23 -5.68 15.56
N LYS A 110 8.43 -6.08 16.81
CA LYS A 110 9.70 -6.65 17.29
C LYS A 110 9.92 -8.04 16.71
N ILE A 111 11.15 -8.35 16.35
CA ILE A 111 11.60 -9.66 15.87
C ILE A 111 12.86 -10.08 16.64
N ASP A 112 13.02 -11.38 16.88
CA ASP A 112 14.16 -11.98 17.57
C ASP A 112 14.79 -13.12 16.74
N ASN A 113 15.92 -13.66 17.19
CA ASN A 113 16.60 -14.83 16.60
C ASN A 113 16.84 -14.70 15.08
N ILE A 114 17.26 -13.50 14.66
CA ILE A 114 17.41 -13.14 13.25
C ILE A 114 18.61 -13.88 12.65
N SER A 115 18.39 -14.61 11.56
CA SER A 115 19.45 -15.23 10.76
C SER A 115 19.15 -15.13 9.28
N LEU A 116 20.19 -14.89 8.47
CA LEU A 116 20.05 -14.84 7.01
C LEU A 116 19.90 -16.26 6.45
N GLN A 117 19.04 -16.41 5.47
CA GLN A 117 18.96 -17.63 4.67
C GLN A 117 19.86 -17.48 3.44
N THR A 118 20.65 -18.50 3.15
CA THR A 118 21.34 -18.58 1.85
C THR A 118 20.28 -18.77 0.77
N ILE A 119 20.03 -17.72 -0.01
CA ILE A 119 19.19 -17.83 -1.20
C ILE A 119 20.00 -18.62 -2.23
N VAL A 120 19.66 -19.90 -2.42
CA VAL A 120 20.08 -20.61 -3.62
C VAL A 120 19.27 -19.99 -4.76
N ILE A 121 19.88 -19.06 -5.48
CA ILE A 121 19.32 -18.60 -6.74
C ILE A 121 19.50 -19.78 -7.69
N ASP A 122 18.42 -20.56 -7.88
CA ASP A 122 18.32 -21.43 -9.04
C ASP A 122 18.39 -20.50 -10.25
N ARG A 123 19.59 -20.34 -10.81
CA ARG A 123 19.77 -19.67 -12.09
C ARG A 123 19.06 -20.58 -13.07
N GLU A 124 17.81 -20.27 -13.42
CA GLU A 124 17.26 -20.72 -14.68
C GLU A 124 18.29 -20.34 -15.74
N SER A 125 18.88 -21.38 -16.34
CA SER A 125 19.71 -21.24 -17.53
C SER A 125 18.93 -20.39 -18.53
N PRO A 126 19.56 -19.38 -19.17
CA PRO A 126 18.90 -18.65 -20.24
C PRO A 126 18.39 -19.68 -21.23
N SER A 127 17.07 -19.83 -21.34
CA SER A 127 16.50 -20.56 -22.46
C SER A 127 16.79 -19.71 -23.68
N ASP A 128 17.82 -20.10 -24.42
CA ASP A 128 18.08 -19.63 -25.76
C ASP A 128 16.78 -19.73 -26.58
N CYS A 129 16.29 -18.58 -27.04
CA CYS A 129 15.46 -18.36 -28.22
C CYS A 129 15.49 -16.84 -28.49
N ALA A 130 16.22 -16.38 -29.50
CA ALA A 130 15.86 -16.38 -30.93
C ALA A 130 14.77 -15.33 -31.23
#